data_AF-A0A2V8TGV8-F1
#
_entry.id   AF-A0A2V8TGV8-F1
#
_cell.length_a   1.000
_cell.length_b   1.000
_cell.length_c   1.000
_cell.angle_alpha   90.00
_cell.angle_beta   90.00
_cell.angle_gamma   90.00
#
_symmetry.space_group_name_H-M   'P 1'
#
loop_
_entity.id
_entity.type
_entity.pdbx_description
1 polymer ?
#
loop_
_entity_poly.entity_id
_entity_poly.type
_entity_poly.pdbx_seq_one_letter_code
_entity_poly.pdbx_strand_id
1 'polypeptide(L)'
;MTAAATFLLIIAGGLVTSTGSGLAVPDWPLSYGGLFPPMVGGIFYEHGHRMVAGVVAVLMTILAIWLMAREQRVWVRRLGLAALAVIIAQAVLGGITVLFMLPTAVSVAHACLAQTFFCLTVTLALVTSRGWKAAESGYEGTAAGGRAARRETAATQSGLVALGTLTTSAVFSQLAIGALMRH
;
A
#
# COMPACT_ATOMS: atom_id res chain seq x y z
N MET A 1 3.48 7.76 -9.58
CA MET A 1 2.89 6.71 -10.44
C MET A 1 2.48 5.49 -9.62
N THR A 2 3.39 4.81 -8.91
CA THR A 2 3.08 3.62 -8.09
C THR A 2 1.95 3.84 -7.08
N ALA A 3 1.95 4.95 -6.35
CA ALA A 3 0.86 5.28 -5.41
C ALA A 3 -0.51 5.45 -6.11
N ALA A 4 -0.55 6.13 -7.26
CA ALA A 4 -1.79 6.29 -8.03
C ALA A 4 -2.29 4.96 -8.61
N ALA A 5 -1.39 4.12 -9.13
CA ALA A 5 -1.74 2.78 -9.59
C ALA A 5 -2.24 1.89 -8.43
N THR A 6 -1.66 2.04 -7.24
CA THR A 6 -2.11 1.33 -6.02
C THR A 6 -3.49 1.80 -5.58
N PHE A 7 -3.81 3.09 -5.72
CA PHE A 7 -5.17 3.60 -5.48
C PHE A 7 -6.19 2.96 -6.42
N LEU A 8 -5.88 2.86 -7.72
CA LEU A 8 -6.73 2.15 -8.69
C LEU A 8 -6.86 0.66 -8.36
N LEU A 9 -5.78 0.03 -7.87
CA LEU A 9 -5.81 -1.37 -7.43
C LEU A 9 -6.76 -1.61 -6.27
N ILE A 10 -6.81 -0.70 -5.29
CA ILE A 10 -7.75 -0.77 -4.16
C ILE A 10 -9.20 -0.68 -4.67
N ILE A 11 -9.47 0.22 -5.62
CA ILE A 11 -10.80 0.32 -6.25
C ILE A 11 -11.16 -1.00 -6.95
N ALA A 12 -10.23 -1.57 -7.73
CA ALA A 12 -10.44 -2.85 -8.39
C ALA A 12 -10.75 -3.99 -7.39
N GLY A 13 -10.04 -4.06 -6.27
CA GLY A 13 -10.32 -5.05 -5.21
C GLY A 13 -11.69 -4.83 -4.54
N GLY A 14 -12.06 -3.57 -4.32
CA GLY A 14 -13.40 -3.20 -3.85
C GLY A 14 -14.51 -3.62 -4.82
N LEU A 15 -14.27 -3.53 -6.13
CA LEU A 15 -15.19 -4.00 -7.16
C LEU A 15 -15.34 -5.52 -7.15
N VAL A 16 -14.24 -6.28 -7.01
CA VAL A 16 -14.29 -7.75 -6.86
C VAL A 16 -15.19 -8.15 -5.69
N THR A 17 -15.01 -7.50 -4.55
CA THR A 17 -15.81 -7.77 -3.34
C THR A 17 -17.26 -7.37 -3.53
N SER A 18 -17.53 -6.17 -4.06
CA SER A 18 -18.90 -5.63 -4.20
C SER A 18 -19.73 -6.36 -5.26
N THR A 19 -19.07 -6.97 -6.25
CA THR A 19 -19.73 -7.75 -7.30
C THR A 19 -19.84 -9.25 -6.96
N GLY A 20 -19.33 -9.68 -5.80
CA GLY A 20 -19.29 -11.10 -5.41
C GLY A 20 -18.36 -11.95 -6.28
N SER A 21 -17.43 -11.33 -7.00
CA SER A 21 -16.58 -12.01 -8.00
C SER A 21 -15.32 -12.65 -7.41
N GLY A 22 -15.18 -12.72 -6.07
CA GLY A 22 -13.94 -13.18 -5.42
C GLY A 22 -13.58 -14.66 -5.63
N LEU A 23 -14.49 -15.46 -6.20
CA LEU A 23 -14.29 -16.87 -6.58
C LEU A 23 -14.65 -17.12 -8.06
N ALA A 24 -14.66 -16.08 -8.89
CA ALA A 24 -14.94 -16.22 -10.31
C ALA A 24 -13.82 -16.98 -11.06
N VAL A 25 -12.61 -17.03 -10.49
CA VAL A 25 -11.45 -17.76 -10.96
C VAL A 25 -10.92 -18.64 -9.81
N PRO A 26 -11.17 -19.96 -9.83
CA PRO A 26 -10.88 -20.84 -8.69
C PRO A 26 -9.41 -21.26 -8.56
N ASP A 27 -8.55 -20.91 -9.52
CA ASP A 27 -7.13 -21.23 -9.53
C ASP A 27 -6.25 -19.98 -9.33
N TRP A 28 -5.03 -20.20 -8.84
CA TRP A 28 -3.99 -19.19 -8.66
C TRP A 28 -2.63 -19.90 -8.81
N PRO A 29 -1.60 -19.29 -9.44
CA PRO A 29 -1.52 -17.90 -9.91
C PRO A 29 -2.12 -17.63 -11.30
N LEU A 30 -2.38 -18.70 -12.07
CA LEU A 30 -3.03 -18.59 -13.38
C LEU A 30 -4.55 -18.38 -13.23
N SER A 31 -5.23 -18.19 -14.36
CA SER A 31 -6.68 -18.12 -14.43
C SER A 31 -7.19 -19.11 -15.47
N TYR A 32 -7.84 -20.17 -15.00
CA TYR A 32 -8.19 -21.35 -15.77
C TYR A 32 -7.00 -21.96 -16.52
N GLY A 33 -5.83 -22.00 -15.86
CA GLY A 33 -4.57 -22.50 -16.45
C GLY A 33 -3.95 -21.58 -17.52
N GLY A 34 -4.53 -20.40 -17.77
CA GLY A 34 -4.04 -19.42 -18.74
C GLY A 34 -3.71 -18.06 -18.14
N LEU A 35 -3.06 -17.21 -18.93
CA LEU A 35 -2.80 -15.80 -18.58
C LEU A 35 -3.92 -14.86 -19.06
N PHE A 36 -4.73 -15.29 -20.02
CA PHE A 36 -5.78 -14.48 -20.64
C PHE A 36 -7.08 -15.31 -20.77
N PRO A 37 -7.84 -15.47 -19.67
CA PRO A 37 -9.16 -16.10 -19.72
C PRO A 37 -10.16 -15.19 -20.46
N PRO A 38 -11.31 -15.72 -20.91
CA PRO A 38 -12.39 -14.90 -21.45
C PRO A 38 -12.90 -13.95 -20.36
N MET A 39 -12.79 -12.63 -20.61
CA MET A 39 -13.13 -11.58 -19.66
C MET A 39 -14.63 -11.32 -19.59
N VAL A 40 -15.40 -12.32 -19.14
CA VAL A 40 -16.86 -12.31 -19.11
C VAL A 40 -17.35 -12.44 -17.66
N GLY A 41 -18.34 -11.62 -17.29
CA GLY A 41 -18.97 -11.68 -15.96
C GLY A 41 -17.97 -11.43 -14.82
N GLY A 42 -18.00 -12.27 -13.77
CA GLY A 42 -17.13 -12.15 -12.61
C GLY A 42 -15.63 -12.24 -12.92
N ILE A 43 -15.27 -12.98 -13.98
CA ILE A 43 -13.87 -13.16 -14.40
C ILE A 43 -13.24 -11.80 -14.77
N PHE A 44 -14.02 -10.89 -15.38
CA PHE A 44 -13.55 -9.56 -15.72
C PHE A 44 -13.04 -8.80 -14.49
N TYR A 45 -13.79 -8.86 -13.38
CA TYR A 45 -13.43 -8.18 -12.14
C TYR A 45 -12.24 -8.85 -11.47
N GLU A 46 -12.28 -10.17 -11.28
CA GLU A 46 -11.23 -10.88 -10.54
C GLU A 46 -9.90 -10.90 -11.30
N HIS A 47 -9.92 -11.33 -12.56
CA HIS A 47 -8.71 -11.36 -13.38
C HIS A 47 -8.19 -9.94 -13.66
N GLY A 48 -9.09 -8.96 -13.88
CA GLY A 48 -8.72 -7.56 -14.02
C GLY A 48 -8.00 -7.02 -12.79
N HIS A 49 -8.48 -7.32 -11.59
CA HIS A 49 -7.80 -6.99 -10.34
C HIS A 49 -6.39 -7.62 -10.27
N ARG A 50 -6.25 -8.92 -10.63
CA ARG A 50 -4.94 -9.61 -10.69
C ARG A 50 -3.97 -8.95 -11.67
N MET A 51 -4.45 -8.51 -12.85
CA MET A 51 -3.62 -7.80 -13.83
C MET A 51 -3.11 -6.46 -13.29
N VAL A 52 -4.00 -5.66 -12.69
CA VAL A 52 -3.61 -4.39 -12.06
C VAL A 52 -2.63 -4.63 -10.91
N ALA A 53 -2.84 -5.68 -10.11
CA ALA A 53 -1.92 -6.07 -9.04
C ALA A 53 -0.53 -6.41 -9.59
N GLY A 54 -0.45 -7.14 -10.71
CA GLY A 54 0.79 -7.43 -11.40
C GLY A 54 1.53 -6.16 -11.87
N VAL A 55 0.81 -5.21 -12.47
CA VAL A 55 1.39 -3.91 -12.86
C VAL A 55 1.95 -3.16 -11.66
N VAL A 56 1.20 -3.10 -10.55
CA VAL A 56 1.67 -2.43 -9.32
C VAL A 56 2.89 -3.14 -8.74
N ALA A 57 2.95 -4.47 -8.77
CA ALA A 57 4.11 -5.24 -8.31
C ALA A 57 5.37 -4.95 -9.14
N VAL A 58 5.24 -4.86 -10.46
CA VAL A 58 6.35 -4.47 -11.35
C VAL A 58 6.81 -3.04 -11.06
N LEU A 59 5.87 -2.09 -10.98
CA LEU A 59 6.20 -0.69 -10.65
C LEU A 59 6.89 -0.56 -9.29
N MET A 60 6.44 -1.33 -8.29
CA MET A 60 7.04 -1.33 -6.96
C MET A 60 8.44 -1.95 -6.98
N THR A 61 8.65 -3.02 -7.75
CA THR A 61 9.97 -3.65 -7.92
C THR A 61 10.96 -2.68 -8.57
N ILE A 62 10.56 -2.02 -9.67
CA ILE A 62 11.36 -0.99 -10.34
C ILE A 62 11.70 0.15 -9.37
N LEU A 63 10.71 0.63 -8.61
CA LEU A 63 10.92 1.69 -7.62
C LEU A 63 11.90 1.25 -6.52
N ALA A 64 11.78 0.03 -6.00
CA ALA A 64 12.69 -0.51 -4.98
C ALA A 64 14.13 -0.59 -5.51
N ILE A 65 14.34 -1.10 -6.73
CA ILE A 65 15.66 -1.14 -7.38
C ILE A 65 16.21 0.28 -7.56
N TRP A 66 15.39 1.22 -8.06
CA TRP A 66 15.80 2.60 -8.25
C TRP A 66 16.20 3.28 -6.93
N LEU A 67 15.44 3.06 -5.85
CA LEU A 67 15.77 3.56 -4.52
C LEU A 67 17.10 3.01 -4.03
N MET A 68 17.34 1.70 -4.21
CA MET A 68 18.62 1.09 -3.82
C MET A 68 19.80 1.67 -4.60
N ALA A 69 19.60 2.04 -5.86
CA ALA A 69 20.66 2.58 -6.73
C ALA A 69 20.90 4.10 -6.58
N ARG A 70 19.85 4.89 -6.26
CA ARG A 70 19.90 6.36 -6.35
C ARG A 70 19.63 7.10 -5.04
N GLU A 71 18.96 6.46 -4.08
CA GLU A 71 18.59 7.11 -2.83
C GLU A 71 19.65 6.89 -1.75
N GLN A 72 20.25 7.97 -1.26
CA GLN A 72 21.32 7.88 -0.27
C GLN A 72 20.76 7.60 1.13
N ARG A 73 19.56 8.09 1.43
CA ARG A 73 18.92 7.96 2.75
C ARG A 73 18.56 6.49 3.02
N VAL A 74 19.25 5.86 3.97
CA VAL A 74 19.10 4.43 4.31
C VAL A 74 17.66 4.09 4.71
N TRP A 75 17.01 4.97 5.46
CA TRP A 75 15.64 4.75 5.93
C TRP A 75 14.62 4.72 4.78
N VAL A 76 14.81 5.53 3.72
CA VAL A 76 13.94 5.52 2.52
C VAL A 76 14.15 4.22 1.73
N ARG A 77 15.40 3.74 1.63
CA ARG A 77 15.71 2.45 1.01
C ARG A 77 15.03 1.29 1.75
N ARG A 78 15.13 1.26 3.07
CA ARG A 78 14.44 0.27 3.92
C ARG A 78 12.93 0.35 3.75
N LEU A 79 12.36 1.55 3.64
CA LEU A 79 10.93 1.74 3.39
C LEU A 79 10.51 1.16 2.02
N GLY A 80 11.33 1.36 0.98
CA GLY A 80 11.13 0.76 -0.33
C GLY A 80 11.16 -0.77 -0.31
N LEU A 81 12.12 -1.36 0.41
CA LEU A 81 12.21 -2.81 0.60
C LEU A 81 11.03 -3.36 1.43
N ALA A 82 10.60 -2.65 2.47
CA ALA A 82 9.43 -3.02 3.25
C ALA A 82 8.15 -3.00 2.38
N ALA A 83 7.96 -1.98 1.56
CA ALA A 83 6.84 -1.93 0.61
C ALA A 83 6.89 -3.09 -0.39
N LEU A 84 8.07 -3.46 -0.90
CA LEU A 84 8.24 -4.62 -1.76
C LEU A 84 7.87 -5.94 -1.05
N ALA A 85 8.30 -6.12 0.20
CA ALA A 85 7.93 -7.30 0.99
C ALA A 85 6.41 -7.36 1.24
N VAL A 86 5.78 -6.22 1.53
CA VAL A 86 4.33 -6.12 1.77
C VAL A 86 3.53 -6.50 0.51
N ILE A 87 3.93 -6.06 -0.69
CA ILE A 87 3.20 -6.44 -1.92
C ILE A 87 3.35 -7.94 -2.26
N ILE A 88 4.49 -8.55 -1.92
CA ILE A 88 4.67 -10.00 -2.06
C ILE A 88 3.73 -10.72 -1.08
N ALA A 89 3.69 -10.31 0.19
CA ALA A 89 2.78 -10.86 1.18
C ALA A 89 1.30 -10.67 0.77
N GLN A 90 0.96 -9.53 0.15
CA GLN A 90 -0.37 -9.29 -0.43
C GLN A 90 -0.74 -10.31 -1.51
N ALA A 91 0.16 -10.57 -2.46
CA ALA A 91 -0.08 -11.56 -3.52
C ALA A 91 -0.31 -12.96 -2.95
N VAL A 92 0.47 -13.35 -1.92
CA VAL A 92 0.31 -14.63 -1.23
C VAL A 92 -1.03 -14.70 -0.50
N LEU A 93 -1.38 -13.69 0.30
CA LEU A 93 -2.68 -13.65 0.99
C LEU A 93 -3.84 -13.67 0.01
N GLY A 94 -3.76 -12.93 -1.11
CA GLY A 94 -4.77 -12.95 -2.16
C GLY A 94 -4.93 -14.34 -2.79
N GLY A 95 -3.83 -15.03 -3.09
CA GLY A 95 -3.87 -16.42 -3.54
C GLY A 95 -4.53 -17.35 -2.51
N ILE A 96 -4.19 -17.21 -1.24
CA ILE A 96 -4.81 -17.99 -0.14
C ILE A 96 -6.32 -17.70 -0.06
N THR A 97 -6.77 -16.45 -0.23
CA THR A 97 -8.21 -16.14 -0.21
C THR A 97 -8.98 -16.87 -1.30
N VAL A 98 -8.40 -17.06 -2.48
CA VAL A 98 -9.03 -17.81 -3.58
C VAL A 98 -9.01 -19.31 -3.27
N LEU A 99 -7.84 -19.86 -2.91
CA LEU A 99 -7.65 -21.30 -2.71
C LEU A 99 -8.44 -21.87 -1.52
N PHE A 100 -8.70 -21.06 -0.49
CA PHE A 100 -9.43 -21.46 0.71
C PHE A 100 -10.86 -20.93 0.79
N MET A 101 -11.42 -20.43 -0.32
CA MET A 101 -12.82 -19.98 -0.41
C MET A 101 -13.18 -18.80 0.53
N LEU A 102 -12.40 -17.72 0.48
CA LEU A 102 -12.54 -16.48 1.26
C LEU A 102 -12.67 -16.68 2.79
N PRO A 103 -11.70 -17.34 3.46
CA PRO A 103 -11.72 -17.40 4.91
C PRO A 103 -11.61 -15.98 5.48
N THR A 104 -12.61 -15.57 6.26
CA THR A 104 -12.81 -14.19 6.73
C THR A 104 -11.54 -13.56 7.31
N ALA A 105 -10.81 -14.30 8.14
CA ALA A 105 -9.57 -13.81 8.75
C ALA A 105 -8.50 -13.45 7.70
N VAL A 106 -8.35 -14.25 6.64
CA VAL A 106 -7.39 -13.99 5.56
C VAL A 106 -7.87 -12.84 4.69
N SER A 107 -9.16 -12.78 4.36
CA SER A 107 -9.74 -11.68 3.57
C SER A 107 -9.60 -10.33 4.29
N VAL A 108 -9.85 -10.28 5.60
CA VAL A 108 -9.64 -9.09 6.44
C VAL A 108 -8.14 -8.74 6.50
N ALA A 109 -7.27 -9.72 6.73
CA ALA A 109 -5.82 -9.48 6.74
C ALA A 109 -5.31 -8.95 5.40
N HIS A 110 -5.81 -9.49 4.29
CA HIS A 110 -5.52 -9.04 2.93
C HIS A 110 -5.96 -7.58 2.74
N ALA A 111 -7.20 -7.22 3.11
CA ALA A 111 -7.69 -5.84 3.00
C ALA A 111 -6.89 -4.85 3.86
N CYS A 112 -6.59 -5.20 5.12
CA CYS A 112 -5.80 -4.36 6.01
C CYS A 112 -4.38 -4.14 5.49
N LEU A 113 -3.72 -5.21 5.01
CA LEU A 113 -2.36 -5.14 4.51
C LEU A 113 -2.29 -4.38 3.16
N ALA A 114 -3.35 -4.40 2.34
CA ALA A 114 -3.47 -3.58 1.14
C ALA A 114 -3.46 -2.08 1.48
N GLN A 115 -4.16 -1.69 2.57
CA GLN A 115 -4.16 -0.31 3.04
C GLN A 115 -2.78 0.11 3.58
N THR A 116 -2.13 -0.76 4.36
CA THR A 116 -0.75 -0.52 4.81
C THR A 116 0.18 -0.30 3.61
N PHE A 117 0.06 -1.13 2.57
CA PHE A 117 0.82 -0.97 1.34
C PHE A 117 0.57 0.39 0.68
N PHE A 118 -0.69 0.81 0.57
CA PHE A 118 -1.02 2.12 0.02
C PHE A 118 -0.37 3.27 0.80
N CYS A 119 -0.46 3.26 2.14
CA CYS A 119 0.21 4.24 2.99
C CYS A 119 1.73 4.27 2.76
N LEU A 120 2.37 3.11 2.59
CA LEU A 120 3.80 3.03 2.26
C LEU A 120 4.11 3.67 0.91
N THR A 121 3.31 3.39 -0.13
CA THR A 121 3.52 3.98 -1.47
C THR A 121 3.30 5.50 -1.49
N VAL A 122 2.32 6.01 -0.75
CA VAL A 122 2.10 7.46 -0.58
C VAL A 122 3.26 8.10 0.17
N THR A 123 3.72 7.48 1.26
CA THR A 123 4.87 7.98 2.03
C THR A 123 6.11 8.03 1.13
N LEU A 124 6.40 6.96 0.39
CA LEU A 124 7.50 6.93 -0.57
C LEU A 124 7.37 8.03 -1.63
N ALA A 125 6.17 8.26 -2.17
CA ALA A 125 5.94 9.33 -3.15
C ALA A 125 6.21 10.73 -2.56
N LEU A 126 5.80 10.98 -1.31
CA LEU A 126 6.02 12.26 -0.63
C LEU A 126 7.51 12.51 -0.35
N VAL A 127 8.20 11.54 0.26
CA VAL A 127 9.60 11.71 0.72
C VAL A 127 10.62 11.68 -0.42
N THR A 128 10.21 11.18 -1.59
CA THR A 128 10.99 11.24 -2.84
C THR A 128 10.64 12.45 -3.70
N SER A 129 9.58 13.20 -3.36
CA SER A 129 9.14 14.37 -4.12
C SER A 129 10.16 15.51 -4.09
N ARG A 130 10.16 16.33 -5.15
CA ARG A 130 11.03 17.50 -5.26
C ARG A 130 10.79 18.51 -4.15
N GLY A 131 9.53 18.74 -3.77
CA GLY A 131 9.16 19.67 -2.70
C GLY A 131 9.71 19.25 -1.35
N TRP A 132 9.66 17.95 -1.02
CA TRP A 132 10.24 17.42 0.21
C TRP A 132 11.76 17.60 0.25
N LYS A 133 12.45 17.24 -0.85
CA LYS A 133 13.91 17.39 -0.94
C LYS A 133 14.36 18.86 -0.85
N ALA A 134 13.61 19.78 -1.46
CA ALA A 134 13.89 21.21 -1.39
C ALA A 134 13.70 21.77 0.04
N ALA A 135 12.63 21.37 0.73
CA ALA A 135 12.38 21.78 2.11
C ALA A 135 13.45 21.26 3.08
N GLU A 136 13.90 20.01 2.91
CA GLU A 136 14.98 19.41 3.72
C GLU A 136 16.28 20.22 3.57
N SER A 137 16.66 20.58 2.34
CA SER A 137 17.84 21.42 2.09
C SER A 137 17.73 22.86 2.62
N GLY A 138 16.53 23.45 2.59
CA GLY A 138 16.28 24.79 3.14
C GLY A 138 16.29 24.82 4.68
N TYR A 139 15.86 23.73 5.31
CA TYR A 139 15.91 23.58 6.77
C TYR A 139 17.34 23.42 7.28
N GLU A 140 18.18 22.61 6.62
CA GLU A 140 19.60 22.47 6.99
C GLU A 140 20.36 23.82 6.95
N GLY A 141 20.00 24.71 6.02
CA GLY A 141 20.56 26.06 5.94
C GLY A 141 20.09 27.04 7.02
N THR A 142 18.95 26.78 7.68
CA THR A 142 18.33 27.66 8.70
C THR A 142 18.42 27.12 10.13
N ALA A 143 18.71 25.83 10.33
CA ALA A 143 18.76 25.16 11.62
C ALA A 143 19.92 25.60 12.55
N ALA A 144 20.73 26.58 12.17
CA ALA A 144 21.76 27.19 13.02
C ALA A 144 21.21 28.09 14.16
N GLY A 145 19.88 28.21 14.32
CA GLY A 145 19.25 29.14 15.28
C GLY A 145 18.60 28.51 16.51
N GLY A 146 19.10 28.88 17.70
CA GLY A 146 18.34 29.07 18.96
C GLY A 146 17.67 27.86 19.67
N ARG A 147 18.12 27.54 20.90
CA ARG A 147 17.56 26.48 21.78
C ARG A 147 16.06 26.64 22.10
N ALA A 148 15.54 27.87 22.14
CA ALA A 148 14.13 28.14 22.46
C ALA A 148 13.19 27.75 21.30
N ALA A 149 13.52 28.15 20.06
CA ALA A 149 12.80 27.74 18.86
C ALA A 149 12.78 26.22 18.72
N ARG A 150 13.90 25.55 19.03
CA ARG A 150 14.02 24.08 19.00
C ARG A 150 13.07 23.38 20.00
N ARG A 151 12.80 23.97 21.15
CA ARG A 151 11.92 23.42 22.20
C ARG A 151 10.44 23.57 21.84
N GLU A 152 10.07 24.72 21.27
CA GLU A 152 8.71 24.98 20.76
C GLU A 152 8.38 24.11 19.54
N THR A 153 9.35 23.93 18.63
CA THR A 153 9.23 23.02 17.49
C THR A 153 9.07 21.57 17.95
N ALA A 154 9.85 21.13 18.96
CA ALA A 154 9.77 19.76 19.48
C ALA A 154 8.43 19.45 20.18
N ALA A 155 7.86 20.42 20.90
CA ALA A 155 6.54 20.27 21.54
C ALA A 155 5.43 20.14 20.49
N THR A 156 5.43 21.02 19.49
CA THR A 156 4.48 20.98 18.36
C THR A 156 4.62 19.68 17.56
N GLN A 157 5.86 19.24 17.28
CA GLN A 157 6.14 17.98 16.59
C GLN A 157 5.61 16.76 17.36
N SER A 158 5.75 16.76 18.69
CA SER A 158 5.25 15.66 19.54
C SER A 158 3.73 15.56 19.51
N GLY A 159 3.03 16.71 19.56
CA GLY A 159 1.57 16.76 19.42
C GLY A 159 1.08 16.28 18.05
N LEU A 160 1.76 16.68 16.97
CA LEU A 160 1.44 16.23 15.61
C LEU A 160 1.67 14.72 15.42
N VAL A 161 2.73 14.17 15.98
CA VAL A 161 2.99 12.72 15.94
C VAL A 161 1.94 11.95 16.73
N ALA A 162 1.55 12.43 17.92
CA ALA A 162 0.49 11.80 18.72
C ALA A 162 -0.87 11.83 18.00
N LEU A 163 -1.25 12.97 17.40
CA LEU A 163 -2.48 13.09 16.62
C LEU A 163 -2.44 12.21 15.36
N GLY A 164 -1.32 12.19 14.63
CA GLY A 164 -1.15 11.38 13.43
C GLY A 164 -1.21 9.87 13.73
N THR A 165 -0.56 9.43 14.81
CA THR A 165 -0.60 8.02 15.23
C THR A 165 -2.00 7.62 15.70
N LEU A 166 -2.67 8.46 16.49
CA LEU A 166 -4.02 8.19 16.99
C LEU A 166 -5.05 8.13 15.85
N THR A 167 -5.03 9.09 14.94
CA THR A 167 -5.94 9.13 13.78
C THR A 167 -5.69 7.95 12.83
N THR A 168 -4.43 7.63 12.52
CA THR A 168 -4.09 6.47 11.69
C THR A 168 -4.55 5.16 12.33
N SER A 169 -4.35 5.02 13.65
CA SER A 169 -4.77 3.84 14.40
C SER A 169 -6.30 3.70 14.44
N ALA A 170 -7.01 4.81 14.63
CA ALA A 170 -8.47 4.85 14.61
C ALA A 170 -9.03 4.46 13.25
N VAL A 171 -8.50 5.02 12.15
CA VAL A 171 -8.89 4.65 10.78
C VAL A 171 -8.61 3.19 10.48
N PHE A 172 -7.43 2.68 10.88
CA PHE A 172 -7.08 1.27 10.68
C PHE A 172 -8.01 0.34 11.47
N SER A 173 -8.37 0.71 12.70
CA SER A 173 -9.32 -0.03 13.53
C SER A 173 -10.72 -0.02 12.91
N GLN A 174 -11.19 1.13 12.41
CA GLN A 174 -12.46 1.25 11.69
C GLN A 174 -12.49 0.37 10.43
N LEU A 175 -11.39 0.31 9.68
CA LEU A 175 -11.30 -0.55 8.49
C LEU A 175 -11.32 -2.03 8.86
N ALA A 176 -10.59 -2.44 9.90
CA ALA A 176 -10.59 -3.82 10.37
C ALA A 176 -11.99 -4.25 10.84
N ILE A 177 -12.65 -3.40 11.64
CA ILE A 177 -14.03 -3.64 12.11
C ILE A 177 -15.00 -3.66 10.92
N GLY A 178 -14.90 -2.70 10.00
CA GLY A 178 -15.76 -2.63 8.82
C GLY A 178 -15.55 -3.79 7.83
N ALA A 179 -14.36 -4.40 7.80
CA ALA A 179 -14.10 -5.61 7.03
C ALA A 179 -14.68 -6.85 7.73
N LEU A 180 -14.57 -6.92 9.07
CA LEU A 180 -15.17 -7.99 9.86
C LEU A 180 -16.71 -8.00 9.78
N MET A 181 -17.35 -6.83 9.81
CA MET A 181 -18.82 -6.70 9.81
C MET A 181 -19.48 -6.97 8.44
N ARG A 182 -18.71 -7.13 7.36
CA ARG A 182 -19.25 -7.45 6.01
C ARG A 182 -19.42 -8.95 5.76
N HIS A 183 -18.92 -9.79 6.68
CA HIS A 183 -19.04 -11.24 6.65
C HIS A 183 -19.99 -11.70 7.75
#